data_AF-A0A1P8YJ94-F1
#
_entry.id   AF-A0A1P8YJ94-F1
#
_cell.length_a   1.000
_cell.length_b   1.000
_cell.length_c   1.000
_cell.angle_alpha   90.00
_cell.angle_beta   90.00
_cell.angle_gamma   90.00
#
_symmetry.space_group_name_H-M   'P 1'
#
loop_
_entity.id
_entity.type
_entity.pdbx_description
1 polymer ?
#
loop_
_entity_poly.entity_id
_entity_poly.type
_entity_poly.pdbx_seq_one_letter_code
_entity_poly.pdbx_strand_id
1 'polypeptide(L)' 'MTGTAQVAGDKVTFGPLATTTMACEPDIAEVERAVLNVLSGETTFTVDADRARVMQADGDGLGLRAQ' A
#
# COMPACT_ATOMS: atom_id res chain seq x y z
N MET A 1 -3.47 -10.84 -0.34
CA MET A 1 -2.18 -10.30 0.09
C MET A 1 -2.15 -10.19 1.61
N THR A 2 -1.07 -10.61 2.26
CA THR A 2 -0.84 -10.47 3.71
C THR A 2 0.62 -10.13 3.98
N GLY A 3 0.92 -9.52 5.12
CA GLY A 3 2.30 -9.21 5.51
C GLY A 3 2.37 -8.48 6.85
N THR A 4 3.56 -8.02 7.22
CA THR A 4 3.78 -7.25 8.44
C THR A 4 4.06 -5.79 8.12
N ALA A 5 3.67 -4.91 9.03
CA ALA A 5 4.00 -3.50 8.98
C ALA A 5 4.48 -3.05 10.36
N GLN A 6 5.49 -2.18 10.39
CA GLN A 6 5.96 -1.50 11.58
C GLN A 6 5.48 -0.05 11.50
N VAL A 7 4.82 0.43 12.54
CA VAL A 7 4.27 1.79 12.60
C VAL A 7 5.05 2.59 13.62
N ALA A 8 5.57 3.74 13.21
CA ALA A 8 6.29 4.69 14.05
C ALA A 8 5.79 6.10 13.75
N GLY A 9 4.82 6.57 14.52
CA GLY A 9 4.17 7.85 14.29
C GLY A 9 3.36 7.83 12.99
N ASP A 10 3.70 8.73 12.06
CA ASP A 10 3.11 8.81 10.72
C ASP A 10 3.88 7.97 9.69
N LYS A 11 4.96 7.28 10.08
CA LYS A 11 5.73 6.39 9.19
C LYS A 11 5.29 4.95 9.36
N VAL A 12 5.11 4.27 8.23
CA VAL A 12 4.79 2.85 8.15
C VAL A 12 5.82 2.17 7.26
N THR A 13 6.55 1.21 7.82
CA THR A 13 7.50 0.38 7.09
C THR A 13 6.88 -0.99 6.86
N PHE A 14 6.64 -1.33 5.60
CA PHE A 14 6.11 -2.62 5.20
C PHE A 14 7.24 -3.63 5.02
N GLY A 15 7.07 -4.79 5.66
CA GLY A 15 7.93 -5.95 5.45
C GLY A 15 7.54 -6.72 4.18
N PRO A 16 8.17 -7.89 3.94
CA PRO A 16 7.82 -8.74 2.81
C PRO A 16 6.32 -9.09 2.80
N LEU A 17 5.67 -8.85 1.66
CA LEU A 17 4.26 -9.16 1.45
C LEU A 17 4.12 -10.50 0.73
N ALA A 18 3.24 -11.36 1.25
CA ALA A 18 2.80 -12.57 0.59
C ALA A 18 1.61 -12.26 -0.33
N THR A 19 1.71 -12.63 -1.60
CA THR A 19 0.66 -12.47 -2.61
C THR A 19 0.20 -13.82 -3.14
N THR A 20 -0.93 -13.83 -3.85
CA THR A 20 -1.42 -15.03 -4.53
C THR A 20 -0.83 -15.08 -5.94
N THR A 21 -0.25 -16.20 -6.36
CA THR A 21 0.28 -16.36 -7.72
C THR A 21 -0.81 -16.61 -8.77
N MET A 22 -2.01 -16.07 -8.57
CA MET A 22 -3.09 -16.18 -9.54
C MET A 22 -2.79 -15.28 -10.74
N ALA A 23 -2.92 -15.82 -11.95
CA ALA A 23 -2.82 -15.03 -13.16
C ALA A 23 -4.18 -14.36 -13.44
N CYS A 24 -4.36 -13.13 -12.96
CA CYS A 24 -5.49 -12.28 -13.31
C CYS A 24 -5.32 -11.70 -14.73
N GLU A 25 -6.39 -11.14 -15.30
CA GLU A 25 -6.28 -10.34 -16.53
C GLU A 25 -5.21 -9.24 -16.39
N PRO A 26 -4.54 -8.84 -17.49
CA PRO A 26 -3.39 -7.93 -17.45
C PRO A 26 -3.66 -6.63 -16.70
N ASP A 27 -4.83 -6.03 -16.91
CA ASP A 27 -5.23 -4.76 -16.31
C ASP A 27 -5.35 -4.87 -14.78
N ILE A 28 -5.84 -6.01 -14.27
CA ILE A 28 -5.97 -6.28 -12.84
C ILE A 28 -4.61 -6.57 -12.21
N ALA A 29 -3.75 -7.29 -12.92
CA ALA A 29 -2.39 -7.56 -12.50
C ALA A 29 -1.53 -6.29 -12.41
N GLU A 30 -1.79 -5.29 -13.27
CA GLU A 30 -1.14 -3.98 -13.19
C GLU A 30 -1.55 -3.21 -11.93
N VAL A 31 -2.84 -3.22 -11.57
CA VAL A 31 -3.32 -2.61 -10.33
C VAL A 31 -2.71 -3.29 -9.10
N GLU A 32 -2.64 -4.62 -9.07
CA GLU A 32 -1.98 -5.35 -7.97
C GLU A 32 -0.51 -4.93 -7.82
N ARG A 33 0.22 -4.84 -8.93
CA ARG A 33 1.61 -4.38 -8.94
C ARG A 33 1.78 -2.95 -8.42
N ALA A 34 0.89 -2.04 -8.82
CA ALA A 34 0.93 -0.66 -8.35
C ALA A 34 0.70 -0.58 -6.82
N VAL A 35 -0.25 -1.35 -6.29
CA VAL A 35 -0.49 -1.43 -4.84
C VAL A 35 0.73 -2.00 -4.11
N LEU A 36 1.32 -3.08 -4.64
CA LEU A 36 2.52 -3.69 -4.06
C LEU A 36 3.73 -2.75 -4.06
N ASN A 37 3.87 -1.91 -5.09
CA ASN A 37 4.93 -0.92 -5.16
C ASN A 37 4.82 0.09 -4.02
N VAL A 38 3.61 0.65 -3.82
CA VAL A 38 3.35 1.62 -2.75
C VAL A 38 3.58 1.00 -1.37
N LEU A 39 3.16 -0.25 -1.17
CA LEU A 39 3.32 -0.97 0.10
C LEU A 39 4.70 -1.63 0.25
N SER A 40 5.72 -1.14 -0.47
CA SER A 40 7.10 -1.62 -0.36
C SER A 40 7.98 -0.59 0.37
N GLY A 41 8.60 -1.03 1.47
CA GLY A 41 9.52 -0.19 2.23
C GLY A 41 8.81 0.83 3.13
N GLU A 42 9.43 1.99 3.30
CA GLU A 42 8.91 3.05 4.18
C GLU A 42 7.94 3.97 3.44
N THR A 43 6.81 4.26 4.07
CA THR A 43 5.75 5.15 3.59
C THR A 43 5.30 6.10 4.70
N THR A 44 4.66 7.20 4.31
CA THR A 44 3.94 8.08 5.23
C THR A 44 2.45 7.77 5.19
N PHE A 45 1.84 7.62 6.36
CA PHE A 45 0.43 7.35 6.54
C PHE A 45 -0.27 8.56 7.18
N THR A 46 -1.36 9.01 6.56
CA THR A 46 -2.18 10.12 7.06
C THR A 46 -3.65 9.72 7.06
N VAL A 47 -4.40 10.19 8.06
CA VAL A 47 -5.85 10.02 8.16
C VAL A 47 -6.49 11.40 8.29
N ASP A 48 -7.47 11.67 7.44
CA ASP A 48 -8.28 12.88 7.42
C ASP A 48 -9.76 12.46 7.30
N ALA A 49 -10.48 12.56 8.42
CA ALA A 49 -11.88 12.12 8.55
C ALA A 49 -12.12 10.70 8.02
N ASP A 50 -12.87 10.56 6.92
CA ASP A 50 -13.22 9.29 6.28
C ASP A 50 -12.16 8.84 5.26
N ARG A 51 -11.04 9.55 5.12
CA ARG A 51 -9.99 9.26 4.15
C ARG A 51 -8.69 8.92 4.83
N ALA A 52 -7.99 7.93 4.29
CA ALA A 52 -6.60 7.67 4.63
C ALA A 52 -5.73 7.70 3.37
N ARG A 53 -4.48 8.12 3.53
CA ARG A 53 -3.48 8.09 2.45
C ARG A 53 -2.21 7.40 2.93
N VAL A 54 -1.68 6.53 2.08
CA VAL A 54 -0.33 5.96 2.19
C VAL A 54 0.48 6.55 1.05
N MET A 55 1.60 7.18 1.34
CA MET A 55 2.44 7.87 0.35
C MET A 55 3.89 7.40 0.44
N GLN A 56 4.51 7.12 -0.71
CA GLN A 56 5.96 6.98 -0.83
C GLN A 56 6.63 8.34 -1.03
N ALA A 57 7.95 8.37 -0.86
CA ALA A 57 8.74 9.60 -1.00
C ALA A 57 8.84 10.11 -2.44
N ASP A 58 8.65 9.24 -3.44
CA ASP A 58 8.65 9.55 -4.86
C ASP A 58 7.33 10.18 -5.35
N GLY A 59 6.28 10.17 -4.51
CA GLY A 59 4.98 10.73 -4.81
C GLY A 59 3.91 9.71 -5.20
N ASP A 60 4.26 8.42 -5.31
CA ASP A 60 3.27 7.36 -5.51
C ASP A 60 2.51 7.08 -4.21
N GLY A 61 1.22 6.72 -4.32
CA GLY A 61 0.41 6.54 -3.12
C GLY A 61 -0.95 5.91 -3.33
N LEU A 62 -1.55 5.50 -2.21
CA LEU A 62 -2.87 4.89 -2.15
C LEU A 62 -3.83 5.80 -1.38
N GLY A 63 -5.00 6.03 -1.97
CA GLY A 63 -6.15 6.67 -1.32
C GLY A 63 -7.14 5.62 -0.83
N LEU A 64 -7.47 5.67 0.46
CA LEU A 64 -8.38 4.76 1.14
C LEU A 64 -9.56 5.55 1.69
N ARG A 65 -10.73 4.91 1.79
CA ARG A 65 -11.94 5.51 2.36
C ARG A 65 -12.61 4.57 3.36
N ALA A 66 -13.10 5.13 4.45
CA ALA A 66 -14.01 4.45 5.36
C ALA A 66 -15.40 4.39 4.72
N GLN A 67 -16.02 3.22 4.76
CA GLN A 67 -17.33 2.94 4.16
C GLN A 67 -18.21 2.22 5.19
#